data_AF-A0A1G9JQP7-F1
#
_entry.id   AF-A0A1G9JQP7-F1
#
_cell.length_a   1.000
_cell.length_b   1.000
_cell.length_c   1.000
_cell.angle_alpha   90.00
_cell.angle_beta   90.00
_cell.angle_gamma   90.00
#
_symmetry.space_group_name_H-M   'P 1'
#
loop_
_entity.id
_entity.type
_entity.pdbx_description
1 polymer ?
#
loop_
_entity_poly.entity_id
_entity_poly.type
_entity_poly.pdbx_seq_one_letter_code
_entity_poly.pdbx_strand_id
1 'polypeptide(L)'
;MMGKKFIIILAAVILMSASSCAKQQQDTMNYLGKRPTTGPFFAEDGTPLIEINYRAGDKIASQLEEILPPGSPITVMVFRLRGSTLQTDFAQISTEQVASRIAQKGYAIVADSSRFSMAAVDEDTAPPEKCILAGSYTVGPEIIYMTAAISTVDDGEILGSWDWTVPLNAKTRSLLPIKDDGSIAPLVNTSGPLTNSAGSQNNFQPSYAPQQSNILPGFEQNILE
;
A
#
# COMPACT_ATOMS: atom_id res chain seq x y z
N MET A 1 56.13 20.46 62.71
CA MET A 1 55.49 20.59 61.38
C MET A 1 55.03 19.21 60.90
N MET A 2 53.83 18.73 61.25
CA MET A 2 53.39 17.37 60.87
C MET A 2 51.86 17.21 60.72
N GLY A 3 51.09 18.31 60.66
CA GLY A 3 49.62 18.28 60.62
C GLY A 3 48.98 18.66 59.27
N LYS A 4 49.71 19.32 58.35
CA LYS A 4 49.14 19.80 57.07
C LYS A 4 49.14 18.75 55.95
N LYS A 5 50.01 17.74 56.01
CA LYS A 5 50.13 16.72 54.95
C LYS A 5 49.04 15.64 55.02
N PHE A 6 48.46 15.41 56.20
CA PHE A 6 47.41 14.39 56.38
C PHE A 6 46.03 14.83 55.85
N ILE A 7 45.73 16.13 55.87
CA ILE A 7 44.43 16.66 55.44
C ILE A 7 44.27 16.59 53.91
N ILE A 8 45.37 16.75 53.15
CA ILE A 8 45.33 16.74 51.68
C ILE A 8 45.10 15.33 51.13
N ILE A 9 45.63 14.29 51.80
CA ILE A 9 45.47 12.89 51.36
C ILE A 9 44.03 12.40 51.60
N LEU A 10 43.38 12.84 52.69
CA LEU A 10 42.01 12.45 52.99
C LEU A 10 40.99 13.03 52.01
N ALA A 11 41.21 14.27 51.52
CA ALA A 11 40.33 14.92 50.56
C ALA A 11 40.35 14.25 49.16
N ALA A 12 41.49 13.67 48.76
CA ALA A 12 41.63 13.00 47.46
C ALA A 12 40.87 11.65 47.40
N VAL A 13 40.74 10.94 48.53
CA VAL A 13 40.06 9.64 48.58
C VAL A 13 38.53 9.79 48.54
N ILE A 14 37.98 10.87 49.09
CA ILE A 14 36.54 11.14 49.07
C ILE A 14 36.06 11.58 47.67
N LEU A 15 36.91 12.26 46.91
CA LEU A 15 36.58 12.66 45.53
C LEU A 15 36.55 11.48 44.54
N MET A 16 37.27 10.39 44.82
CA MET A 16 37.30 9.21 43.94
C MET A 16 36.12 8.24 44.16
N SER A 17 35.44 8.26 45.31
CA SER A 17 34.28 7.40 45.58
C SER A 17 32.95 7.95 45.03
N ALA A 18 32.87 9.26 44.74
CA ALA A 18 31.67 9.87 44.18
C ALA A 18 31.49 9.63 42.66
N SER A 19 32.56 9.28 41.93
CA SER A 19 32.51 9.11 40.47
C SER A 19 32.00 7.74 40.01
N SER A 20 31.84 6.77 40.92
CA SER A 20 31.47 5.40 40.56
C SER A 20 29.97 5.12 40.55
N CYS A 21 29.14 5.99 41.13
CA CYS A 21 27.67 5.82 41.12
C CYS A 21 26.98 6.43 39.88
N ALA A 22 27.63 7.33 39.14
CA ALA A 22 27.00 8.00 37.98
C ALA A 22 27.03 7.17 36.69
N LYS A 23 27.87 6.13 36.60
CA LYS A 23 28.04 5.32 35.38
C LYS A 23 26.95 4.26 35.19
N GLN A 24 26.40 3.73 36.29
CA GLN A 24 25.45 2.62 36.24
C GLN A 24 24.03 3.03 35.78
N GLN A 25 23.72 4.33 35.82
CA GLN A 25 22.43 4.88 35.38
C GLN A 25 22.40 5.22 33.89
N GLN A 26 23.57 5.35 33.24
CA GLN A 26 23.66 5.56 31.79
C GLN A 26 23.49 4.24 31.00
N ASP A 27 23.93 3.12 31.57
CA ASP A 27 23.82 1.82 30.91
C ASP A 27 22.38 1.27 30.91
N THR A 28 21.55 1.60 31.90
CA THR A 28 20.13 1.17 31.93
C THR A 28 19.22 2.00 31.01
N MET A 29 19.58 3.24 30.67
CA MET A 29 18.83 4.06 29.72
C MET A 29 19.02 3.64 28.26
N ASN A 30 20.02 2.81 27.96
CA ASN A 30 20.23 2.25 26.61
C ASN A 30 19.43 0.97 26.34
N TYR A 31 18.73 0.42 27.34
CA TYR A 31 17.85 -0.74 27.17
C TYR A 31 16.40 -0.39 26.81
N LEU A 32 16.03 0.90 26.90
CA LEU A 32 14.76 1.42 26.38
C LEU A 32 14.87 1.65 24.86
N GLY A 33 14.84 0.54 24.12
CA GLY A 33 14.22 0.43 22.81
C GLY A 33 14.50 1.54 21.79
N LYS A 34 15.76 1.81 21.44
CA LYS A 34 16.08 2.64 20.24
C LYS A 34 15.92 1.90 18.91
N ARG A 35 15.43 0.66 18.94
CA ARG A 35 15.02 -0.08 17.75
C ARG A 35 13.58 -0.52 17.92
N PRO A 36 12.68 -0.18 16.99
CA PRO A 36 11.38 -0.83 16.93
C PRO A 36 11.60 -2.35 16.91
N THR A 37 11.10 -3.07 17.91
CA THR A 37 11.10 -4.55 17.93
C THR A 37 10.14 -5.14 16.90
N THR A 38 9.33 -4.28 16.30
CA THR A 38 8.54 -4.55 15.10
C THR A 38 9.37 -4.12 13.88
N GLY A 39 10.22 -5.02 13.39
CA GLY A 39 10.59 -4.94 11.96
C GLY A 39 9.31 -5.03 11.11
N PRO A 40 9.31 -4.59 9.84
CA PRO A 40 8.16 -4.82 8.97
C PRO A 40 7.86 -6.33 8.97
N PHE A 41 6.69 -6.71 9.49
CA PHE A 41 6.31 -8.11 9.72
C PHE A 41 6.17 -8.90 8.41
N PHE A 42 6.16 -8.21 7.27
CA PHE A 42 6.15 -8.79 5.94
C PHE A 42 7.06 -7.96 5.03
N ALA A 43 7.90 -8.64 4.24
CA ALA A 43 8.57 -7.96 3.13
C ALA A 43 7.49 -7.54 2.13
N GLU A 44 7.21 -6.24 2.02
CA GLU A 44 6.28 -5.74 1.02
C GLU A 44 6.82 -6.04 -0.38
N ASP A 45 5.99 -6.65 -1.23
CA ASP A 45 6.33 -6.80 -2.64
C ASP A 45 6.34 -5.41 -3.30
N GLY A 46 7.55 -4.93 -3.58
CA GLY A 46 7.81 -3.63 -4.18
C GLY A 46 7.78 -3.62 -5.70
N THR A 47 7.35 -4.72 -6.35
CA THR A 47 7.28 -4.82 -7.81
C THR A 47 6.47 -3.63 -8.37
N PRO A 48 7.06 -2.81 -9.27
CA PRO A 48 6.36 -1.67 -9.83
C PRO A 48 5.10 -2.08 -10.59
N LEU A 49 3.99 -1.41 -10.32
CA LEU A 49 2.70 -1.66 -10.99
C LEU A 49 2.82 -1.66 -12.53
N ILE A 50 3.65 -0.75 -13.06
CA ILE A 50 3.90 -0.64 -14.50
C ILE A 50 4.51 -1.91 -15.10
N GLU A 51 5.40 -2.60 -14.39
CA GLU A 51 6.03 -3.83 -14.90
C GLU A 51 5.01 -4.97 -14.99
N ILE A 52 4.13 -5.07 -13.98
CA ILE A 52 3.06 -6.05 -13.93
C ILE A 52 2.07 -5.79 -15.08
N ASN A 53 1.64 -4.55 -15.25
CA ASN A 53 0.70 -4.17 -16.30
C ASN A 53 1.30 -4.25 -17.71
N TYR A 54 2.59 -3.96 -17.87
CA TYR A 54 3.28 -4.14 -19.16
C TYR A 54 3.39 -5.61 -19.53
N ARG A 55 3.62 -6.50 -18.56
CA ARG A 55 3.58 -7.94 -18.81
C ARG A 55 2.20 -8.40 -19.28
N ALA A 56 1.13 -7.85 -18.70
CA ALA A 56 -0.23 -8.13 -19.17
C ALA A 56 -0.44 -7.62 -20.60
N GLY A 57 -0.02 -6.39 -20.91
CA GLY A 57 -0.07 -5.85 -22.26
C GLY A 57 0.71 -6.70 -23.28
N ASP A 58 1.90 -7.19 -22.92
CA ASP A 58 2.69 -8.09 -23.76
C ASP A 58 1.97 -9.41 -24.03
N LYS A 59 1.30 -9.97 -23.02
CA LYS A 59 0.55 -11.22 -23.14
C LYS A 59 -0.70 -11.09 -24.00
N ILE A 60 -1.44 -9.99 -23.85
CA ILE A 60 -2.61 -9.70 -24.70
C ILE A 60 -2.15 -9.48 -26.14
N ALA A 61 -1.14 -8.62 -26.35
CA ALA A 61 -0.60 -8.32 -27.67
C ALA A 61 -0.10 -9.57 -28.41
N SER A 62 0.58 -10.51 -27.73
CA SER A 62 1.05 -11.74 -28.36
C SER A 62 -0.05 -12.67 -28.89
N GLN A 63 -1.29 -12.49 -28.43
CA GLN A 63 -2.44 -13.28 -28.91
C GLN A 63 -3.07 -12.64 -30.16
N LEU A 64 -2.81 -11.34 -30.40
CA LEU A 64 -3.43 -10.60 -31.49
C LEU A 64 -2.66 -10.69 -32.81
N GLU A 65 -1.38 -11.07 -32.81
CA GLU A 65 -0.48 -10.98 -33.96
C GLU A 65 -0.98 -11.76 -35.19
N GLU A 66 -1.60 -12.92 -34.98
CA GLU A 66 -2.11 -13.78 -36.06
C GLU A 66 -3.61 -13.59 -36.32
N ILE A 67 -4.33 -12.95 -35.40
CA ILE A 67 -5.80 -12.95 -35.39
C ILE A 67 -6.35 -11.59 -35.84
N LEU A 68 -5.74 -10.50 -35.39
CA LEU A 68 -6.27 -9.16 -35.61
C LEU A 68 -5.77 -8.59 -36.96
N PRO A 69 -6.66 -8.26 -37.91
CA PRO A 69 -6.25 -7.66 -39.18
C PRO A 69 -5.47 -6.36 -38.96
N PRO A 70 -4.46 -6.06 -39.78
CA PRO A 70 -3.67 -4.85 -39.63
C PRO A 70 -4.54 -3.59 -39.80
N GLY A 71 -4.27 -2.57 -38.97
CA GLY A 71 -5.02 -1.30 -39.00
C GLY A 71 -6.32 -1.29 -38.20
N SER A 72 -6.67 -2.42 -37.58
CA SER A 72 -7.82 -2.55 -36.68
C SER A 72 -7.70 -1.63 -35.45
N PRO A 73 -8.64 -0.68 -35.23
CA PRO A 73 -8.61 0.21 -34.08
C PRO A 73 -9.12 -0.49 -32.81
N ILE A 74 -8.38 -0.32 -31.70
CA ILE A 74 -8.78 -0.80 -30.37
C ILE A 74 -9.18 0.41 -29.52
N THR A 75 -10.45 0.47 -29.17
CA THR A 75 -11.00 1.49 -28.27
C THR A 75 -10.77 1.07 -26.82
N VAL A 76 -10.30 1.98 -25.98
CA VAL A 76 -9.96 1.64 -24.59
C VAL A 76 -11.08 2.04 -23.63
N MET A 77 -11.59 1.07 -22.88
CA MET A 77 -12.48 1.31 -21.75
C MET A 77 -11.71 1.24 -20.44
N VAL A 78 -11.95 2.22 -19.56
CA VAL A 78 -11.39 2.22 -18.21
C VAL A 78 -11.83 0.96 -17.48
N PHE A 79 -10.88 0.25 -16.88
CA PHE A 79 -11.15 -0.95 -16.11
C PHE A 79 -12.09 -0.65 -14.95
N ARG A 80 -12.90 -1.64 -14.56
CA ARG A 80 -13.94 -1.43 -13.53
C ARG A 80 -13.70 -2.26 -12.28
N LEU A 81 -13.96 -1.68 -11.12
CA LEU A 81 -14.08 -2.44 -9.88
C LEU A 81 -15.33 -3.31 -9.96
N ARG A 82 -15.18 -4.62 -9.79
CA ARG A 82 -16.31 -5.55 -9.84
C ARG A 82 -17.35 -5.20 -8.78
N GLY A 83 -18.61 -5.07 -9.20
CA GLY A 83 -19.72 -4.71 -8.32
C GLY A 83 -19.82 -3.21 -7.98
N SER A 84 -19.02 -2.36 -8.61
CA SER A 84 -19.06 -0.90 -8.41
C SER A 84 -19.04 -0.16 -9.74
N THR A 85 -19.66 1.01 -9.77
CA THR A 85 -19.60 1.97 -10.89
C THR A 85 -18.49 3.01 -10.70
N LEU A 86 -17.74 2.91 -9.60
CA LEU A 86 -16.68 3.84 -9.26
C LEU A 86 -15.47 3.67 -10.18
N GLN A 87 -15.07 4.78 -10.81
CA GLN A 87 -13.77 4.89 -11.45
C GLN A 87 -12.74 5.31 -10.41
N THR A 88 -11.59 4.64 -10.42
CA THR A 88 -10.53 4.84 -9.43
C THR A 88 -9.22 5.17 -10.15
N ASP A 89 -8.32 5.88 -9.48
CA ASP A 89 -6.99 6.17 -10.04
C ASP A 89 -6.24 4.87 -10.38
N PHE A 90 -6.40 3.84 -9.54
CA PHE A 90 -5.87 2.51 -9.83
C PHE A 90 -6.38 1.95 -11.15
N ALA A 91 -7.68 2.09 -11.42
CA ALA A 91 -8.29 1.62 -12.65
C ALA A 91 -7.78 2.39 -13.87
N GLN A 92 -7.73 3.72 -13.76
CA GLN A 92 -7.27 4.59 -14.83
C GLN A 92 -5.81 4.30 -15.18
N ILE A 93 -4.91 4.32 -14.18
CA ILE A 93 -3.48 4.06 -14.36
C ILE A 93 -3.25 2.66 -14.94
N SER A 94 -3.94 1.64 -14.44
CA SER A 94 -3.77 0.27 -14.93
C SER A 94 -4.23 0.13 -16.38
N THR A 95 -5.35 0.76 -16.73
CA THR A 95 -5.85 0.79 -18.11
C THR A 95 -4.85 1.47 -19.03
N GLU A 96 -4.39 2.66 -18.66
CA GLU A 96 -3.44 3.45 -19.46
C GLU A 96 -2.12 2.70 -19.66
N GLN A 97 -1.60 2.03 -18.64
CA GLN A 97 -0.35 1.26 -18.74
C GLN A 97 -0.49 0.03 -19.65
N VAL A 98 -1.59 -0.73 -19.53
CA VAL A 98 -1.85 -1.87 -20.42
C VAL A 98 -2.04 -1.40 -21.86
N ALA A 99 -2.87 -0.38 -22.07
CA ALA A 99 -3.13 0.18 -23.39
C ALA A 99 -1.86 0.76 -24.03
N SER A 100 -1.08 1.54 -23.27
CA SER A 100 0.20 2.09 -23.72
C SER A 100 1.16 0.98 -24.16
N ARG A 101 1.21 -0.12 -23.41
CA ARG A 101 2.07 -1.25 -23.79
C ARG A 101 1.61 -1.95 -25.05
N ILE A 102 0.29 -2.12 -25.23
CA ILE A 102 -0.28 -2.68 -26.47
C ILE A 102 0.00 -1.75 -27.66
N ALA A 103 -0.08 -0.43 -27.49
CA ALA A 103 0.32 0.53 -28.52
C ALA A 103 1.81 0.40 -28.90
N GLN A 104 2.69 0.22 -27.92
CA GLN A 104 4.13 -0.02 -28.16
C GLN A 104 4.39 -1.31 -28.95
N LYS A 105 3.44 -2.25 -29.00
CA LYS A 105 3.50 -3.47 -29.81
C LYS A 105 3.00 -3.29 -31.25
N GLY A 106 2.60 -2.08 -31.63
CA GLY A 106 2.21 -1.75 -33.00
C GLY A 106 0.70 -1.72 -33.26
N TYR A 107 -0.12 -1.92 -32.22
CA TYR A 107 -1.57 -1.87 -32.36
C TYR A 107 -2.13 -0.45 -32.26
N ALA A 108 -3.18 -0.16 -33.02
CA ALA A 108 -3.81 1.15 -33.08
C ALA A 108 -4.74 1.38 -31.87
N ILE A 109 -4.20 1.91 -30.77
CA ILE A 109 -4.97 2.32 -29.60
C ILE A 109 -5.62 3.70 -29.84
N VAL A 110 -6.94 3.79 -29.68
CA VAL A 110 -7.71 5.00 -30.00
C VAL A 110 -8.73 5.32 -28.90
N ALA A 111 -9.06 6.61 -28.76
CA ALA A 111 -10.16 7.05 -27.90
C ALA A 111 -11.54 6.87 -28.57
N ASP A 112 -11.58 6.97 -29.90
CA ASP A 112 -12.79 6.84 -30.70
C ASP A 112 -12.47 6.18 -32.05
N SER A 113 -13.11 5.03 -32.31
CA SER A 113 -12.97 4.27 -33.56
C SER A 113 -13.95 4.69 -34.65
N SER A 114 -14.84 5.66 -34.40
CA SER A 114 -15.86 6.10 -35.36
C SER A 114 -15.28 6.66 -36.67
N ARG A 115 -14.07 7.22 -36.61
CA ARG A 115 -13.38 7.88 -37.73
C ARG A 115 -12.45 6.95 -38.52
N PHE A 116 -12.32 5.69 -38.10
CA PHE A 116 -11.44 4.74 -38.77
C PHE A 116 -12.10 4.16 -40.02
N SER A 117 -11.32 4.11 -41.10
CA SER A 117 -11.73 3.42 -42.32
C SER A 117 -11.73 1.92 -42.06
N MET A 118 -12.86 1.28 -42.33
CA MET A 118 -13.04 -0.17 -42.23
C MET A 118 -12.91 -0.86 -43.59
N ALA A 119 -12.49 -0.11 -44.62
CA ALA A 119 -12.22 -0.68 -45.93
C ALA A 119 -10.87 -1.43 -45.90
N ALA A 120 -10.82 -2.59 -46.54
CA ALA A 120 -9.57 -3.30 -46.79
C ALA A 120 -8.61 -2.39 -47.58
N VAL A 121 -7.34 -2.40 -47.19
CA VAL A 121 -6.29 -1.61 -47.85
C VAL A 121 -5.94 -2.20 -49.22
N ASP A 122 -6.10 -3.52 -49.36
CA ASP A 122 -5.85 -4.28 -50.59
C ASP A 122 -6.86 -5.45 -50.68
N GLU A 123 -7.08 -5.99 -51.88
CA GLU A 123 -8.05 -7.07 -52.13
C GLU A 123 -7.67 -8.38 -51.40
N ASP A 124 -6.38 -8.58 -51.15
CA ASP A 124 -5.82 -9.76 -50.47
C ASP A 124 -5.78 -9.64 -48.94
N THR A 125 -6.08 -8.47 -48.36
CA THR A 125 -6.01 -8.25 -46.91
C THR A 125 -7.40 -8.26 -46.28
N ALA A 126 -7.57 -8.99 -45.19
CA ALA A 126 -8.81 -8.94 -44.41
C ALA A 126 -9.13 -7.48 -44.00
N PRO A 127 -10.39 -7.03 -44.08
CA PRO A 127 -10.75 -5.69 -43.67
C PRO A 127 -10.42 -5.48 -42.18
N PRO A 128 -10.04 -4.26 -41.77
CA PRO A 128 -9.86 -3.94 -40.35
C PRO A 128 -11.11 -4.29 -39.54
N GLU A 129 -10.93 -4.54 -38.25
CA GLU A 129 -12.02 -4.83 -37.32
C GLU A 129 -12.00 -3.87 -36.14
N LYS A 130 -13.18 -3.47 -35.66
CA LYS A 130 -13.26 -2.61 -34.47
C LYS A 130 -13.19 -3.48 -33.23
N CYS A 131 -12.28 -3.13 -32.32
CA CYS A 131 -12.13 -3.85 -31.07
C CYS A 131 -12.26 -2.92 -29.86
N ILE A 132 -12.51 -3.51 -28.71
CA ILE A 132 -12.56 -2.85 -27.41
C ILE A 132 -11.61 -3.56 -26.46
N LEU A 133 -10.72 -2.81 -25.81
CA LEU A 133 -9.99 -3.24 -24.62
C LEU A 133 -10.83 -2.91 -23.39
N ALA A 134 -11.26 -3.93 -22.66
CA ALA A 134 -11.99 -3.78 -21.41
C ALA A 134 -11.42 -4.71 -20.34
N GLY A 135 -11.60 -4.33 -19.07
CA GLY A 135 -11.11 -5.12 -17.96
C GLY A 135 -11.87 -4.87 -16.68
N SER A 136 -11.67 -5.74 -15.70
CA SER A 136 -12.21 -5.57 -14.36
C SER A 136 -11.21 -6.02 -13.31
N TYR A 137 -11.39 -5.51 -12.10
CA TYR A 137 -10.57 -5.92 -10.98
C TYR A 137 -11.39 -6.14 -9.71
N THR A 138 -10.83 -6.90 -8.77
CA THR A 138 -11.40 -7.17 -7.46
C THR A 138 -10.30 -7.09 -6.41
N VAL A 139 -10.55 -6.34 -5.33
CA VAL A 139 -9.58 -6.13 -4.26
C VAL A 139 -9.78 -7.20 -3.18
N GLY A 140 -8.75 -8.03 -2.97
CA GLY A 140 -8.67 -8.96 -1.85
C GLY A 140 -7.86 -8.39 -0.66
N PRO A 141 -7.62 -9.19 0.39
CA PRO A 141 -6.90 -8.72 1.58
C PRO A 141 -5.44 -8.32 1.34
N GLU A 142 -4.75 -9.03 0.44
CA GLU A 142 -3.30 -8.86 0.19
C GLU A 142 -2.97 -8.68 -1.30
N ILE A 143 -3.92 -8.98 -2.19
CA ILE A 143 -3.73 -8.92 -3.64
C ILE A 143 -4.99 -8.40 -4.33
N ILE A 144 -4.78 -7.75 -5.47
CA ILE A 144 -5.82 -7.29 -6.38
C ILE A 144 -5.82 -8.25 -7.58
N TYR A 145 -6.96 -8.86 -7.87
CA TYR A 145 -7.16 -9.71 -9.03
C TYR A 145 -7.58 -8.86 -10.21
N MET A 146 -6.87 -8.99 -11.32
CA MET A 146 -7.08 -8.24 -12.56
C MET A 146 -7.47 -9.21 -13.68
N THR A 147 -8.38 -8.77 -14.54
CA THR A 147 -8.70 -9.44 -15.80
C THR A 147 -8.89 -8.38 -16.88
N ALA A 148 -8.33 -8.60 -18.06
CA ALA A 148 -8.55 -7.74 -19.22
C ALA A 148 -8.62 -8.56 -20.49
N ALA A 149 -9.45 -8.10 -21.43
CA ALA A 149 -9.65 -8.72 -22.71
C ALA A 149 -9.81 -7.67 -23.81
N ILE A 150 -9.36 -8.02 -25.01
CA ILE A 150 -9.70 -7.35 -26.25
C ILE A 150 -10.75 -8.19 -26.94
N SER A 151 -11.89 -7.59 -27.22
CA SER A 151 -12.97 -8.22 -27.97
C SER A 151 -13.34 -7.41 -29.20
N THR A 152 -13.83 -8.09 -30.22
CA THR A 152 -14.48 -7.45 -31.38
C THR A 152 -15.74 -6.71 -30.95
N VAL A 153 -16.11 -5.67 -31.68
CA VAL A 153 -17.34 -4.89 -31.42
C VAL A 153 -18.57 -5.57 -32.00
N ASP A 154 -18.41 -6.28 -33.11
CA ASP A 154 -19.53 -6.76 -33.92
C ASP A 154 -20.17 -8.03 -33.32
N ASP A 155 -19.36 -9.02 -32.93
CA ASP A 155 -19.83 -10.29 -32.37
C ASP A 155 -19.34 -10.57 -30.93
N GLY A 156 -18.42 -9.76 -30.40
CA GLY A 156 -17.93 -9.88 -29.04
C GLY A 156 -16.94 -11.03 -28.84
N GLU A 157 -16.35 -11.56 -29.92
CA GLU A 157 -15.29 -12.56 -29.87
C GLU A 157 -14.08 -12.01 -29.09
N ILE A 158 -13.56 -12.81 -28.16
CA ILE A 158 -12.36 -12.45 -27.39
C ILE A 158 -11.13 -12.86 -28.20
N LEU A 159 -10.42 -11.87 -28.72
CA LEU A 159 -9.20 -12.08 -29.52
C LEU A 159 -7.97 -12.29 -28.65
N GLY A 160 -7.95 -11.66 -27.47
CA GLY A 160 -6.83 -11.81 -26.55
C GLY A 160 -7.23 -11.43 -25.13
N SER A 161 -6.75 -12.18 -24.15
CA SER A 161 -7.05 -11.91 -22.75
C SER A 161 -5.89 -12.26 -21.83
N TRP A 162 -5.88 -11.64 -20.66
CA TRP A 162 -4.93 -11.98 -19.61
C TRP A 162 -5.52 -11.72 -18.23
N ASP A 163 -5.23 -12.65 -17.32
CA ASP A 163 -5.54 -12.54 -15.90
C ASP A 163 -4.23 -12.45 -15.11
N TRP A 164 -4.16 -11.52 -14.15
CA TRP A 164 -2.97 -11.34 -13.33
C TRP A 164 -3.31 -10.82 -11.94
N THR A 165 -2.31 -10.85 -11.07
CA THR A 165 -2.41 -10.33 -9.71
C THR A 165 -1.50 -9.14 -9.52
N VAL A 166 -1.96 -8.19 -8.72
CA VAL A 166 -1.19 -7.02 -8.29
C VAL A 166 -1.10 -7.06 -6.76
N PRO A 167 0.11 -6.98 -6.16
CA PRO A 167 0.24 -6.91 -4.71
C PRO A 167 -0.45 -5.69 -4.12
N LEU A 168 -1.17 -5.86 -3.01
CA LEU A 168 -1.73 -4.77 -2.24
C LEU A 168 -0.70 -4.24 -1.24
N ASN A 169 0.13 -3.29 -1.67
CA ASN A 169 1.11 -2.59 -0.85
C ASN A 169 0.68 -1.13 -0.62
N ALA A 170 1.49 -0.36 0.12
CA ALA A 170 1.15 1.04 0.40
C ALA A 170 0.89 1.88 -0.86
N LYS A 171 1.61 1.62 -1.96
CA LYS A 171 1.48 2.37 -3.23
C LYS A 171 0.23 2.00 -4.01
N THR A 172 -0.13 0.72 -4.06
CA THR A 172 -1.35 0.29 -4.76
C THR A 172 -2.60 0.60 -3.94
N ARG A 173 -2.51 0.51 -2.60
CA ARG A 173 -3.60 0.89 -1.69
C ARG A 173 -3.94 2.37 -1.79
N SER A 174 -2.96 3.27 -1.94
CA SER A 174 -3.24 4.71 -2.08
C SER A 174 -3.99 5.09 -3.36
N LEU A 175 -4.05 4.21 -4.36
CA LEU A 175 -4.76 4.42 -5.62
C LEU A 175 -6.19 3.85 -5.59
N LEU A 176 -6.54 3.14 -4.52
CA LEU A 176 -7.85 2.53 -4.33
C LEU A 176 -8.76 3.48 -3.53
N PRO A 177 -10.09 3.33 -3.68
CA PRO A 177 -11.07 4.15 -2.97
C PRO A 177 -11.28 3.64 -1.53
N ILE A 178 -10.20 3.21 -0.87
CA ILE A 178 -10.21 2.76 0.52
C ILE A 178 -10.00 4.01 1.36
N LYS A 179 -11.04 4.42 2.09
CA LYS A 179 -10.87 5.43 3.13
C LYS A 179 -10.03 4.80 4.22
N ASP A 180 -8.91 5.41 4.59
CA ASP A 180 -8.20 5.09 5.81
C ASP A 180 -9.08 5.53 7.00
N ASP A 181 -10.04 4.68 7.37
CA ASP A 181 -10.91 4.87 8.52
C ASP A 181 -10.16 4.54 9.80
N GLY A 182 -9.25 5.45 10.15
CA GLY A 182 -8.71 5.53 11.50
C GLY A 182 -7.25 5.12 11.56
N SER A 183 -6.43 6.12 11.86
CA SER A 183 -5.14 5.93 12.49
C SER A 183 -5.19 4.75 13.46
N ILE A 184 -4.32 3.76 13.29
CA ILE A 184 -3.94 2.89 14.41
C ILE A 184 -3.25 3.84 15.40
N ALA A 185 -4.03 4.49 16.27
CA ALA A 185 -3.49 5.19 17.40
C ALA A 185 -2.88 4.09 18.28
N PRO A 186 -1.55 4.06 18.48
CA PRO A 186 -0.96 3.07 19.35
C PRO A 186 -1.60 3.22 20.73
N LEU A 187 -2.36 2.21 21.15
CA LEU A 187 -2.99 2.11 22.48
C LEU A 187 -1.96 1.97 23.62
N VAL A 188 -0.68 1.96 23.27
CA VAL A 188 0.41 1.90 24.24
C VAL A 188 0.62 3.28 24.81
N ASN A 189 0.23 3.45 26.07
CA ASN A 189 0.59 4.61 26.87
C ASN A 189 2.12 4.71 26.96
N THR A 190 2.71 5.69 26.27
CA THR A 190 4.16 6.00 26.35
C THR A 190 4.47 7.08 27.38
N SER A 191 3.50 7.48 28.21
CA SER A 191 3.85 8.26 29.41
C SER A 191 4.68 7.36 30.32
N GLY A 192 6.00 7.54 30.23
CA GLY A 192 6.97 6.91 31.11
C GLY A 192 6.67 7.22 32.58
N PRO A 193 7.42 6.61 33.51
CA PRO A 193 7.19 6.81 34.94
C PRO A 193 7.20 8.29 35.26
N LEU A 194 6.10 8.74 35.88
CA LEU A 194 5.89 10.11 36.34
C LEU A 194 7.12 10.59 37.10
N THR A 195 7.86 11.53 36.53
CA THR A 195 8.79 12.33 37.33
C THR A 195 7.91 13.18 38.24
N ASN A 196 7.95 12.91 39.54
CA ASN A 196 7.40 13.81 40.56
C ASN A 196 8.20 15.12 40.54
N SER A 197 7.90 15.97 39.58
CA SER A 197 8.37 17.35 39.52
C SER A 197 7.34 18.16 40.27
N ALA A 198 7.58 18.34 41.57
CA ALA A 198 6.89 19.34 42.36
C ALA A 198 6.99 20.70 41.65
N GLY A 199 5.84 21.31 41.35
CA GLY A 199 5.73 22.70 40.94
C GLY A 199 5.60 22.94 39.44
N SER A 200 4.39 22.75 38.90
CA SER A 200 3.78 23.63 37.90
C SER A 200 2.31 23.28 37.75
N GLN A 201 1.45 24.07 38.40
CA GLN A 201 0.02 24.08 38.11
C GLN A 201 -0.18 24.61 36.68
N ASN A 202 -0.49 23.73 35.74
CA ASN A 202 -1.23 24.12 34.54
C ASN A 202 -2.46 23.23 34.46
N ASN A 203 -3.61 23.82 34.72
CA ASN A 203 -4.93 23.22 34.57
C ASN A 203 -5.16 22.87 33.10
N PHE A 204 -4.91 21.62 32.73
CA PHE A 204 -5.62 20.98 31.64
C PHE A 204 -6.75 20.17 32.24
N GLN A 205 -7.97 20.67 32.11
CA GLN A 205 -9.18 20.01 32.55
C GLN A 205 -9.83 19.38 31.31
N PRO A 206 -9.62 18.07 31.03
CA PRO A 206 -10.37 17.39 30.00
C PRO A 206 -11.83 17.28 30.44
N SER A 207 -12.74 17.82 29.63
CA SER A 207 -14.18 17.70 29.83
C SER A 207 -14.62 16.28 29.47
N TYR A 208 -14.88 15.45 30.48
CA TYR A 208 -15.58 14.18 30.30
C TYR A 208 -17.08 14.45 30.27
N ALA A 209 -17.72 14.21 29.13
CA ALA A 209 -19.16 14.01 29.08
C ALA A 209 -19.46 12.58 29.59
N PRO A 210 -20.35 12.38 30.57
CA PRO A 210 -20.71 11.04 30.99
C PRO A 210 -21.69 10.42 29.98
N GLN A 211 -21.20 9.48 29.17
CA GLN A 211 -22.10 8.51 28.53
C GLN A 211 -22.42 7.39 29.53
N GLN A 212 -23.65 7.41 30.01
CA GLN A 212 -24.28 6.25 30.65
C GLN A 212 -24.46 5.13 29.62
N SER A 213 -23.84 3.99 29.83
CA SER A 213 -24.41 2.70 29.44
C SER A 213 -23.81 1.56 30.25
N ASN A 214 -24.71 0.86 30.95
CA ASN A 214 -24.46 -0.39 31.63
C ASN A 214 -23.90 -1.43 30.64
N ILE A 215 -22.67 -1.89 30.86
CA ILE A 215 -22.19 -3.16 30.32
C ILE A 215 -21.47 -3.88 31.47
N LEU A 216 -22.11 -4.92 32.02
CA LEU A 216 -21.44 -5.86 32.92
C LEU A 216 -20.36 -6.63 32.12
N PRO A 217 -19.12 -6.72 32.61
CA PRO A 217 -18.16 -7.69 32.09
C PRO A 217 -18.47 -9.08 32.67
N GLY A 218 -19.11 -9.93 31.88
CA GLY A 218 -19.29 -11.35 32.18
C GLY A 218 -18.07 -12.15 31.72
N PHE A 219 -17.12 -12.38 32.62
CA PHE A 219 -16.13 -13.45 32.51
C PHE A 219 -15.85 -13.99 33.92
N GLU A 220 -16.74 -14.83 34.43
CA GLU A 220 -16.35 -15.80 35.45
C GLU A 220 -16.38 -17.20 34.85
N GLN A 221 -15.23 -17.83 35.01
CA GLN A 221 -14.86 -19.19 34.68
C GLN A 221 -15.63 -20.15 35.59
N ASN A 222 -16.19 -21.23 35.04
CA ASN A 222 -16.39 -22.45 35.81
C ASN A 222 -15.66 -23.58 35.10
N ILE A 223 -14.53 -23.95 35.70
CA ILE A 223 -13.78 -25.18 35.46
C ILE A 223 -13.98 -25.99 36.75
N LEU A 224 -14.39 -27.26 36.60
CA LEU A 224 -14.62 -28.31 37.63
C LEU A 224 -16.00 -28.34 38.31
N GLU A 225 -16.93 -29.13 37.75
CA GLU A 225 -17.36 -30.46 38.29
C GLU A 225 -18.13 -31.23 37.20
#